data_AF-A0A8S3GN96-F1
#
_entry.id   AF-A0A8S3GN96-F1
#
_cell.length_a   1.000
_cell.length_b   1.000
_cell.length_c   1.000
_cell.angle_alpha   90.00
_cell.angle_beta   90.00
_cell.angle_gamma   90.00
#
_symmetry.space_group_name_H-M   'P 1'
#
loop_
_entity.id
_entity.type
_entity.pdbx_description
1 polymer ?
#
loop_
_entity_poly.entity_id
_entity_poly.type
_entity_poly.pdbx_seq_one_letter_code
_entity_poly.pdbx_strand_id
1 'polypeptide(L)'
;MALSLIPIDEVKSQFQRLKSIMSASFDDLFVYFKIPWVAGVVPIKMWSFHNVDHRTNNTSEAYNLRFATRLSRKHPNIWSF
;
A
#
# COMPACT_ATOMS: atom_id res chain seq x y z
N MET A 1 1.03 1.42 -1.61
CA MET A 1 0.04 1.45 -2.72
C MET A 1 -0.21 2.90 -3.12
N ALA A 2 0.25 3.35 -4.30
CA ALA A 2 0.15 4.77 -4.71
C ALA A 2 -1.30 5.30 -4.77
N LEU A 3 -2.26 4.44 -5.12
CA LEU A 3 -3.69 4.77 -5.14
C LEU A 3 -4.24 5.22 -3.79
N SER A 4 -3.62 4.83 -2.68
CA SER A 4 -4.05 5.25 -1.33
C SER A 4 -3.87 6.75 -1.07
N LEU A 5 -3.06 7.43 -1.87
CA LEU A 5 -2.77 8.85 -1.71
C LEU A 5 -3.67 9.76 -2.57
N ILE A 6 -4.61 9.17 -3.31
CA ILE A 6 -5.47 9.86 -4.28
C ILE A 6 -6.87 10.05 -3.66
N PRO A 7 -7.60 11.14 -4.00
CA PRO A 7 -9.00 11.29 -3.64
C PRO A 7 -9.81 10.02 -3.95
N ILE A 8 -10.69 9.62 -3.02
CA ILE A 8 -11.42 8.35 -3.10
C ILE A 8 -12.24 8.22 -4.39
N ASP A 9 -12.82 9.33 -4.81
CA ASP A 9 -13.61 9.49 -6.04
C ASP A 9 -12.76 9.35 -7.32
N GLU A 10 -11.47 9.68 -7.24
CA GLU A 10 -10.54 9.57 -8.35
C GLU A 10 -9.83 8.21 -8.46
N VAL A 11 -9.86 7.37 -7.42
CA VAL A 11 -9.12 6.10 -7.40
C VAL A 11 -9.37 5.24 -8.65
N LYS A 12 -10.61 5.15 -9.11
CA LYS A 12 -10.97 4.32 -10.27
C LYS A 12 -10.45 4.91 -11.58
N SER A 13 -10.55 6.23 -11.77
CA SER A 13 -10.07 6.89 -12.99
C SER A 13 -8.54 6.84 -13.07
N GLN A 14 -7.86 7.09 -11.96
CA GLN A 14 -6.39 7.04 -11.89
C GLN A 14 -5.86 5.61 -12.03
N PHE A 15 -6.58 4.59 -11.54
CA PHE A 15 -6.23 3.19 -11.80
C PHE A 15 -6.27 2.85 -13.29
N GLN A 16 -7.30 3.30 -14.03
CA GLN A 16 -7.39 3.10 -15.48
C GLN A 16 -6.28 3.85 -16.23
N ARG A 17 -5.99 5.08 -15.82
CA ARG A 17 -4.87 5.86 -16.37
C ARG A 17 -3.53 5.16 -16.14
N LEU A 18 -3.30 4.61 -14.95
CA LEU A 18 -2.08 3.84 -14.66
C LEU A 18 -1.98 2.64 -15.61
N LYS A 19 -3.08 1.91 -15.82
CA LYS A 19 -3.12 0.79 -16.76
C LYS A 19 -2.81 1.21 -18.20
N SER A 20 -3.30 2.36 -18.66
CA SER A 20 -3.08 2.82 -20.04
C SER A 20 -1.65 3.26 -20.34
N ILE A 21 -0.89 3.68 -19.32
CA ILE A 21 0.50 4.17 -19.49
C ILE A 21 1.56 3.10 -19.18
N MET A 22 1.17 2.00 -18.54
CA MET A 22 2.08 0.92 -18.14
C MET A 22 2.15 -0.16 -19.23
N SER A 23 3.29 -0.85 -19.29
CA SER A 23 3.48 -2.00 -20.17
C SER A 23 2.54 -3.16 -19.81
N ALA A 24 2.16 -3.95 -20.81
CA ALA A 24 1.39 -5.19 -20.64
C ALA A 24 2.06 -6.21 -19.69
N SER A 25 3.37 -6.12 -19.47
CA SER A 25 4.09 -6.94 -18.48
C SER A 25 3.57 -6.80 -17.04
N PHE A 26 2.77 -5.77 -16.75
CA PHE A 26 2.15 -5.55 -15.44
C PHE A 26 0.67 -5.98 -15.37
N ASP A 27 0.10 -6.59 -16.41
CA ASP A 27 -1.33 -6.93 -16.44
C ASP A 27 -1.76 -7.84 -15.27
N ASP A 28 -0.94 -8.83 -14.91
CA ASP A 28 -1.22 -9.70 -13.75
C ASP A 28 -1.29 -8.91 -12.44
N LEU A 29 -0.43 -7.90 -12.29
CA LEU A 29 -0.44 -6.99 -11.14
C LEU A 29 -1.72 -6.16 -11.13
N PHE A 30 -2.15 -5.64 -12.28
CA PHE A 30 -3.41 -4.92 -12.39
C PHE A 30 -4.63 -5.81 -12.08
N VAL A 31 -4.64 -7.06 -12.52
CA VAL A 31 -5.70 -8.03 -12.19
C VAL A 31 -5.73 -8.28 -10.68
N TYR A 32 -4.56 -8.54 -10.08
CA TYR A 32 -4.44 -8.71 -8.64
C TYR A 32 -4.94 -7.48 -7.86
N PHE A 33 -4.63 -6.27 -8.31
CA PHE A 33 -5.06 -5.06 -7.60
C PHE A 33 -6.54 -4.72 -7.81
N LYS A 34 -7.09 -5.01 -9.00
CA LYS A 34 -8.44 -4.61 -9.38
C LYS A 34 -9.50 -5.20 -8.45
N ILE A 35 -9.46 -6.51 -8.20
CA ILE A 35 -10.54 -7.22 -7.49
C ILE A 35 -10.60 -6.83 -6.00
N PRO A 36 -9.53 -7.06 -5.19
CA PRO A 36 -9.54 -6.76 -3.78
C PRO A 36 -9.69 -5.27 -3.47
N TRP A 37 -9.00 -4.40 -4.22
CA TRP A 37 -8.82 -3.00 -3.82
C TRP A 37 -9.71 -2.03 -4.60
N VAL A 38 -9.88 -2.19 -5.91
CA VAL A 38 -10.59 -1.20 -6.76
C VAL A 38 -12.06 -1.56 -6.98
N ALA A 39 -12.39 -2.85 -7.08
CA ALA A 39 -13.74 -3.35 -7.31
C ALA A 39 -14.57 -3.43 -6.01
N GLY A 40 -13.94 -3.20 -4.86
CA GLY A 40 -14.64 -2.93 -3.60
C GLY A 40 -14.82 -4.12 -2.66
N VAL A 41 -14.08 -5.22 -2.82
CA VAL A 41 -14.02 -6.29 -1.79
C VAL A 41 -13.56 -5.69 -0.46
N VAL A 42 -12.50 -4.87 -0.49
CA VAL A 42 -12.13 -3.97 0.60
C VAL A 42 -12.58 -2.56 0.24
N PRO A 43 -13.47 -1.92 1.02
CA PRO A 43 -13.91 -0.55 0.75
C PRO A 43 -12.74 0.43 0.64
N ILE A 44 -12.74 1.29 -0.39
CA ILE A 44 -11.66 2.26 -0.67
C ILE A 44 -11.36 3.15 0.54
N LYS A 45 -12.40 3.56 1.27
CA LYS A 45 -12.29 4.35 2.50
C LYS A 45 -11.49 3.69 3.62
N MET A 46 -11.35 2.37 3.64
CA MET A 46 -10.61 1.65 4.69
C MET A 46 -9.10 1.68 4.48
N TRP A 47 -8.64 1.90 3.25
CA TRP A 47 -7.22 1.89 2.91
C TRP A 47 -6.72 3.22 2.32
N SER A 48 -7.61 4.18 2.05
CA SER A 48 -7.24 5.51 1.60
C SER A 48 -6.58 6.30 2.74
N PHE A 49 -5.42 6.87 2.43
CA PHE A 49 -4.67 7.81 3.27
C PHE A 49 -4.68 9.22 2.67
N HIS A 50 -5.55 9.48 1.69
CA HIS A 50 -5.71 10.81 1.12
C HIS A 50 -6.19 11.78 2.19
N ASN A 51 -5.44 12.86 2.38
CA ASN A 51 -5.72 13.90 3.38
C ASN A 51 -5.79 13.40 4.84
N VAL A 52 -5.04 12.35 5.18
CA VAL A 52 -4.88 11.87 6.55
C VAL A 52 -3.58 12.43 7.15
N ASP A 53 -3.67 13.11 8.29
CA ASP A 53 -2.53 13.73 9.00
C ASP A 53 -1.48 12.71 9.48
N HIS A 54 -1.91 11.46 9.69
CA HIS A 54 -1.05 10.36 10.13
C HIS A 54 -1.17 9.16 9.19
N ARG A 55 -0.14 8.95 8.36
CA ARG A 55 0.01 7.77 7.51
C ARG A 55 0.63 6.65 8.36
N THR A 56 -0.18 5.75 8.90
CA THR A 56 0.33 4.76 9.86
C THR A 56 1.09 3.61 9.19
N ASN A 57 2.38 3.82 8.93
CA ASN A 57 3.42 2.84 9.27
C ASN A 57 4.17 3.27 10.56
N ASN A 58 4.12 4.56 10.93
CA ASN A 58 4.91 5.13 12.02
C ASN A 58 4.80 4.36 13.34
N THR A 59 3.63 3.84 13.71
CA THR A 59 3.47 3.12 14.98
C THR A 59 4.16 1.76 14.94
N SER A 60 3.99 1.00 13.85
CA SER A 60 4.66 -0.28 13.65
C SER A 60 6.17 -0.11 13.45
N GLU A 61 6.57 0.92 12.72
CA GLU A 61 7.98 1.29 12.54
C GLU A 61 8.61 1.79 13.84
N ALA A 62 7.92 2.60 14.64
CA ALA A 62 8.39 3.04 15.94
C ALA A 62 8.49 1.89 16.94
N TYR A 63 7.54 0.94 16.90
CA TYR A 63 7.63 -0.29 17.68
C TYR A 63 8.85 -1.13 17.26
N ASN A 64 9.02 -1.38 15.96
CA ASN A 64 10.14 -2.16 15.42
C ASN A 64 11.49 -1.47 15.71
N LEU A 65 11.55 -0.14 15.59
CA LEU A 65 12.71 0.66 15.93
C LEU A 65 13.04 0.53 17.42
N ARG A 66 12.06 0.74 18.32
CA ARG A 66 12.26 0.61 19.77
C ARG A 66 12.67 -0.81 20.16
N PHE A 67 12.08 -1.83 19.53
CA PHE A 67 12.44 -3.23 19.74
C PHE A 67 13.89 -3.50 19.32
N ALA A 68 14.28 -3.04 18.13
CA ALA A 68 15.64 -3.20 17.62
C ALA A 68 16.68 -2.46 18.47
N THR A 69 16.38 -1.24 18.91
CA THR A 69 17.26 -0.45 19.79
C THR A 69 17.43 -1.10 21.17
N ARG A 70 16.35 -1.61 21.77
CA ARG A 70 16.40 -2.19 23.12
C ARG A 70 17.04 -3.57 23.16
N LEU A 71 16.89 -4.36 22.11
CA LEU A 71 17.40 -5.74 22.08
C LEU A 71 18.67 -5.89 21.25
N SER A 72 19.17 -4.81 20.64
CA SER A 72 20.32 -4.80 19.72
C SER A 72 20.21 -5.85 18.60
N ARG A 73 18.98 -6.19 18.20
CA ARG A 73 18.69 -7.22 17.21
C ARG A 73 17.91 -6.60 16.08
N LYS A 74 18.40 -6.77 14.85
CA LYS A 74 17.63 -6.41 13.65
C LYS A 74 16.48 -7.39 13.49
N HIS A 75 15.36 -6.89 12.96
CA HIS A 75 14.23 -7.74 12.61
C HIS A 75 14.73 -8.82 11.64
N PRO A 76 14.54 -10.12 11.93
CA PRO A 76 14.94 -11.16 11.00
C PRO A 76 14.14 -10.97 9.71
N ASN A 77 14.85 -10.91 8.58
CA ASN A 77 14.19 -10.92 7.29
C ASN A 77 14.11 -12.38 6.80
N ILE A 78 13.11 -12.69 5.98
CA ILE A 78 12.88 -14.06 5.46
C ILE A 78 14.02 -14.57 4.57
N TRP A 79 15.02 -13.74 4.29
CA TRP A 79 16.16 -14.01 3.43
C TRP A 79 17.46 -14.25 4.22
N SER A 80 17.43 -14.06 5.54
CA SER A 80 18.56 -14.31 6.44
C SER A 80 18.25 -15.54 7.28
N PHE A 81 18.69 -16.70 6.78
CA PHE A 81 18.88 -17.93 7.56
C PHE A 81 20.24 -17.89 8.27
#